data_AF-A0A261EYF2-F1
#
_entry.id   AF-A0A261EYF2-F1
#
_cell.length_a   1.000
_cell.length_b   1.000
_cell.length_c   1.000
_cell.angle_alpha   90.00
_cell.angle_beta   90.00
_cell.angle_gamma   90.00
#
_symmetry.space_group_name_H-M   'P 1'
#
loop_
_entity.id
_entity.type
_entity.pdbx_description
1 polymer ?
#
loop_
_entity_poly.entity_id
_entity_poly.type
_entity_poly.pdbx_seq_one_letter_code
_entity_poly.pdbx_strand_id
1 'polypeptide(L)'
;MSFGDVRKALDAYAAYLDSIGCPSPRRLRPGLSEAQAQEAAHGLGLTLPEDALAIWTWHDGEGAAADFPALCLGGRGGFFNTLRFPSLKVAFRVAEYAASYCEVAEAASTGDPQSLMLEDIGKDFVSYVDLDGPGAPARLWDVPFMVDRGHPVYTVDCRDRGDLDALCRKTTEFGFSDPCGLGVAQVIERHLEDLRSQVSDGELEVDSYGVLRCVPQG
;
A
#
# COMPACT_ATOMS: atom_id res chain seq x y z
N MET A 1 -14.71 -0.19 12.15
CA MET A 1 -15.40 -0.91 11.04
C MET A 1 -15.15 -2.42 11.23
N SER A 2 -15.88 -3.36 10.61
CA SER A 2 -15.69 -4.80 10.94
C SER A 2 -14.77 -5.54 9.96
N PHE A 3 -14.02 -6.52 10.46
CA PHE A 3 -13.20 -7.46 9.69
C PHE A 3 -13.95 -8.05 8.48
N GLY A 4 -15.24 -8.33 8.67
CA GLY A 4 -16.11 -8.88 7.63
C GLY A 4 -16.36 -7.91 6.48
N ASP A 5 -16.45 -6.60 6.75
CA ASP A 5 -16.68 -5.59 5.73
C ASP A 5 -15.45 -5.45 4.82
N VAL A 6 -14.25 -5.43 5.41
CA VAL A 6 -13.00 -5.40 4.64
C VAL A 6 -12.90 -6.64 3.74
N ARG A 7 -13.15 -7.85 4.28
CA ARG A 7 -13.12 -9.08 3.47
C ARG A 7 -14.16 -9.08 2.36
N LYS A 8 -15.38 -8.63 2.64
CA LYS A 8 -16.44 -8.54 1.64
C LYS A 8 -16.06 -7.58 0.51
N ALA A 9 -15.45 -6.44 0.84
CA ALA A 9 -14.95 -5.48 -0.15
C ALA A 9 -13.83 -6.09 -1.00
N LEU A 10 -12.87 -6.80 -0.39
CA LEU A 10 -11.79 -7.51 -1.08
C LEU A 10 -12.31 -8.61 -2.02
N ASP A 11 -13.26 -9.43 -1.56
CA ASP A 11 -13.88 -10.48 -2.36
C ASP A 11 -14.65 -9.89 -3.55
N ALA A 12 -15.39 -8.79 -3.35
CA ALA A 12 -16.08 -8.08 -4.43
C ALA A 12 -15.11 -7.51 -5.46
N TYR A 13 -13.97 -6.98 -4.99
CA TYR A 13 -12.90 -6.48 -5.85
C TYR A 13 -12.28 -7.60 -6.71
N ALA A 14 -11.91 -8.72 -6.08
CA ALA A 14 -11.34 -9.88 -6.75
C ALA A 14 -12.32 -10.50 -7.77
N ALA A 15 -13.60 -10.62 -7.41
CA ALA A 15 -14.64 -11.14 -8.29
C ALA A 15 -14.82 -10.25 -9.54
N TYR A 16 -14.75 -8.92 -9.38
CA TYR A 16 -14.84 -8.01 -10.52
C TYR A 16 -13.63 -8.14 -11.45
N LEU A 17 -12.42 -8.21 -10.91
CA LEU A 17 -11.21 -8.45 -11.72
C LEU A 17 -11.29 -9.74 -12.54
N ASP A 18 -11.74 -10.86 -11.95
CA ASP A 18 -11.91 -12.12 -12.68
C ASP A 18 -13.02 -11.98 -13.75
N SER A 19 -14.08 -11.22 -13.48
CA SER A 19 -15.18 -10.98 -14.44
C SER A 19 -14.76 -10.22 -15.70
N ILE A 20 -13.75 -9.36 -15.61
CA ILE A 20 -13.15 -8.65 -16.75
C ILE A 20 -11.96 -9.40 -17.36
N GLY A 21 -11.71 -10.64 -16.93
CA GLY A 21 -10.64 -11.50 -17.45
C GLY A 21 -9.25 -11.20 -16.88
N CYS A 22 -9.14 -10.38 -15.83
CA CYS A 22 -7.85 -10.10 -15.21
C CYS A 22 -7.41 -11.30 -14.35
N PRO A 23 -6.21 -11.87 -14.57
CA PRO A 23 -5.68 -13.01 -13.84
C PRO A 23 -5.01 -12.61 -12.52
N SER A 24 -4.98 -11.32 -12.15
CA SER A 24 -4.34 -10.86 -10.90
C SER A 24 -4.89 -11.55 -9.64
N PRO A 25 -6.19 -11.89 -9.50
CA PRO A 25 -6.68 -12.65 -8.35
C PRO A 25 -6.04 -14.04 -8.23
N ARG A 26 -5.67 -14.66 -9.35
CA ARG A 26 -5.06 -16.01 -9.38
C ARG A 26 -3.60 -16.01 -8.93
N ARG A 27 -2.98 -14.82 -8.80
CA ARG A 27 -1.60 -14.65 -8.33
C ARG A 27 -1.54 -14.34 -6.83
N LEU A 28 -2.68 -14.18 -6.16
CA LEU A 28 -2.73 -13.90 -4.74
C LEU A 28 -2.20 -15.11 -3.95
N ARG A 29 -1.32 -14.84 -3.00
CA ARG A 29 -0.77 -15.86 -2.10
C ARG A 29 -1.80 -16.20 -1.03
N PRO A 30 -1.85 -17.45 -0.53
CA PRO A 30 -2.70 -17.78 0.60
C PRO A 30 -2.54 -16.78 1.75
N GLY A 31 -3.64 -16.37 2.36
CA GLY A 31 -3.62 -15.49 3.53
C GLY A 31 -2.86 -16.11 4.71
N LEU A 32 -2.34 -15.23 5.55
CA LEU A 32 -1.73 -15.62 6.81
C LEU A 32 -2.80 -16.08 7.80
N SER A 33 -2.44 -16.95 8.74
CA SER A 33 -3.23 -17.04 9.97
C SER A 33 -3.10 -15.75 10.78
N GLU A 34 -4.11 -15.44 11.58
CA GLU A 34 -4.07 -14.27 12.49
C GLU A 34 -2.85 -14.30 13.40
N ALA A 35 -2.49 -15.48 13.91
CA ALA A 35 -1.30 -15.68 14.74
C ALA A 35 0.00 -15.32 13.98
N GLN A 36 0.14 -15.76 12.72
CA GLN A 36 1.30 -15.41 11.89
C GLN A 36 1.38 -13.92 11.59
N ALA A 37 0.23 -13.29 11.27
CA ALA A 37 0.17 -11.86 10.99
C ALA A 37 0.55 -11.03 12.23
N GLN A 38 0.02 -11.38 13.41
CA GLN A 38 0.37 -10.70 14.65
C GLN A 38 1.79 -10.97 15.11
N GLU A 39 2.31 -12.18 14.95
CA GLU A 39 3.71 -12.50 15.28
C GLU A 39 4.67 -11.64 14.44
N ALA A 40 4.39 -11.46 13.15
CA ALA A 40 5.18 -10.60 12.27
C ALA A 40 5.18 -9.13 12.75
N ALA A 41 4.04 -8.62 13.21
CA ALA A 41 3.92 -7.26 13.74
C ALA A 41 4.58 -7.08 15.11
N HIS A 42 4.43 -8.06 16.01
CA HIS A 42 5.02 -8.04 17.34
C HIS A 42 6.55 -8.00 17.30
N GLY A 43 7.18 -8.62 16.29
CA GLY A 43 8.62 -8.53 16.07
C GLY A 43 9.14 -7.11 15.87
N LEU A 44 8.26 -6.17 15.51
CA LEU A 44 8.54 -4.74 15.32
C LEU A 44 7.91 -3.87 16.42
N GLY A 45 7.38 -4.46 17.49
CA GLY A 45 6.69 -3.74 18.56
C GLY A 45 5.32 -3.16 18.18
N LEU A 46 4.72 -3.65 17.09
CA LEU A 46 3.45 -3.19 16.55
C LEU A 46 2.32 -4.15 16.91
N THR A 47 1.07 -3.72 16.72
CA THR A 47 -0.08 -4.65 16.70
C THR A 47 -0.98 -4.32 15.53
N LEU A 48 -1.30 -5.32 14.72
CA LEU A 48 -2.18 -5.10 13.58
C LEU A 48 -3.62 -4.88 14.09
N PRO A 49 -4.29 -3.80 13.66
CA PRO A 49 -5.71 -3.61 13.90
C PRO A 49 -6.54 -4.60 13.08
N GLU A 50 -7.83 -4.69 13.37
CA GLU A 50 -8.77 -5.62 12.74
C GLU A 50 -8.78 -5.51 11.21
N ASP A 51 -8.73 -4.30 10.66
CA ASP A 51 -8.72 -4.06 9.22
C ASP A 51 -7.43 -4.56 8.55
N ALA A 52 -6.28 -4.35 9.18
CA ALA A 52 -5.00 -4.87 8.69
C ALA A 52 -4.99 -6.41 8.73
N LEU A 53 -5.47 -7.00 9.83
CA LEU A 53 -5.64 -8.45 9.91
C LEU A 53 -6.55 -8.96 8.80
N ALA A 54 -7.67 -8.28 8.53
CA ALA A 54 -8.60 -8.68 7.47
C ALA A 54 -7.92 -8.71 6.09
N ILE A 55 -7.04 -7.75 5.79
CA ILE A 55 -6.27 -7.71 4.54
C ILE A 55 -5.31 -8.91 4.43
N TRP A 56 -4.39 -9.07 5.39
CA TRP A 56 -3.30 -10.05 5.24
C TRP A 56 -3.70 -11.48 5.63
N THR A 57 -4.81 -11.67 6.35
CA THR A 57 -5.40 -13.00 6.54
C THR A 57 -6.29 -13.43 5.37
N TRP A 58 -6.69 -12.49 4.50
CA TRP A 58 -7.33 -12.81 3.24
C TRP A 58 -6.30 -13.31 2.21
N HIS A 59 -5.25 -12.52 1.94
CA HIS A 59 -4.14 -12.92 1.06
C HIS A 59 -2.83 -12.21 1.47
N ASP A 60 -1.69 -12.92 1.43
CA ASP A 60 -0.36 -12.35 1.76
C ASP A 60 0.34 -11.75 0.53
N GLY A 61 -0.34 -10.78 -0.10
CA GLY A 61 0.12 -10.10 -1.31
C GLY A 61 -0.01 -10.93 -2.59
N GLU A 62 0.50 -10.39 -3.70
CA GLU A 62 0.49 -11.03 -5.02
C GLU A 62 1.89 -11.45 -5.53
N GLY A 63 2.02 -12.69 -6.02
CA GLY A 63 3.14 -13.18 -6.83
C GLY A 63 4.54 -12.64 -6.51
N ALA A 64 5.26 -12.17 -7.55
CA ALA A 64 6.65 -11.70 -7.48
C ALA A 64 6.87 -10.38 -6.68
N ALA A 65 5.80 -9.72 -6.23
CA ALA A 65 5.90 -8.57 -5.33
C ALA A 65 6.21 -8.99 -3.88
N ALA A 66 6.22 -10.30 -3.58
CA ALA A 66 6.41 -10.84 -2.25
C ALA A 66 7.86 -10.75 -1.72
N ASP A 67 8.87 -10.61 -2.58
CA ASP A 67 10.25 -10.94 -2.21
C ASP A 67 11.29 -9.81 -2.34
N PHE A 68 11.00 -8.66 -2.97
CA PHE A 68 12.00 -7.57 -3.06
C PHE A 68 11.41 -6.17 -3.33
N PRO A 69 11.83 -5.09 -2.61
CA PRO A 69 11.35 -3.72 -2.84
C PRO A 69 11.77 -3.15 -4.21
N ALA A 70 12.88 -3.61 -4.79
CA ALA A 70 13.41 -3.07 -6.06
C ALA A 70 12.67 -3.53 -7.34
N LEU A 71 11.86 -4.59 -7.30
CA LEU A 71 11.08 -5.05 -8.46
C LEU A 71 9.75 -4.30 -8.65
N CYS A 72 9.43 -3.35 -7.76
CA CYS A 72 8.29 -2.47 -7.95
C CYS A 72 8.54 -1.40 -9.04
N LEU A 73 9.78 -1.24 -9.53
CA LEU A 73 10.19 -0.15 -10.42
C LEU A 73 9.67 -0.20 -11.87
N GLY A 74 8.81 -1.16 -12.25
CA GLY A 74 8.32 -1.24 -13.64
C GLY A 74 6.96 -1.88 -13.87
N GLY A 75 6.20 -2.21 -12.83
CA GLY A 75 5.08 -3.14 -12.98
C GLY A 75 3.70 -2.51 -12.94
N ARG A 76 3.23 -1.87 -14.04
CA ARG A 76 1.77 -1.76 -14.27
C ARG A 76 1.14 -3.17 -14.24
N GLY A 77 -0.06 -3.30 -13.70
CA GLY A 77 -0.79 -4.57 -13.60
C GLY A 77 -0.69 -5.29 -12.26
N GLY A 78 -0.61 -4.52 -11.16
CA GLY A 78 -0.88 -5.04 -9.81
C GLY A 78 -2.36 -5.27 -9.51
N PHE A 79 -2.64 -5.87 -8.36
CA PHE A 79 -3.98 -6.25 -7.94
C PHE A 79 -4.94 -5.05 -7.81
N PHE A 80 -4.56 -3.97 -7.13
CA PHE A 80 -5.44 -2.83 -6.87
C PHE A 80 -5.27 -1.73 -7.91
N ASN A 81 -6.07 -1.73 -8.97
CA ASN A 81 -6.06 -0.70 -10.01
C ASN A 81 -4.62 -0.39 -10.50
N THR A 82 -3.92 -1.45 -10.92
CA THR A 82 -2.48 -1.46 -11.30
C THR A 82 -1.48 -1.30 -10.15
N LEU A 83 -1.90 -0.89 -8.95
CA LEU A 83 -1.10 -0.88 -7.72
C LEU A 83 -0.86 -2.29 -7.21
N ARG A 84 0.34 -2.52 -6.67
CA ARG A 84 0.74 -3.81 -6.14
C ARG A 84 0.16 -4.03 -4.76
N PHE A 85 -0.24 -5.27 -4.49
CA PHE A 85 -0.60 -5.72 -3.15
C PHE A 85 0.62 -6.41 -2.51
N PRO A 86 1.34 -5.75 -1.58
CA PRO A 86 2.53 -6.30 -0.95
C PRO A 86 2.20 -7.41 0.04
N SER A 87 3.15 -8.34 0.24
CA SER A 87 3.11 -9.22 1.42
C SER A 87 3.26 -8.39 2.69
N LEU A 88 2.79 -8.89 3.84
CA LEU A 88 2.90 -8.18 5.11
C LEU A 88 4.36 -7.82 5.45
N LYS A 89 5.29 -8.73 5.14
CA LYS A 89 6.73 -8.51 5.33
C LYS A 89 7.27 -7.39 4.43
N VAL A 90 6.84 -7.33 3.18
CA VAL A 90 7.25 -6.25 2.26
C VAL A 90 6.63 -4.93 2.70
N ALA A 91 5.38 -4.95 3.17
CA ALA A 91 4.72 -3.77 3.71
C ALA A 91 5.52 -3.14 4.86
N PHE A 92 5.95 -3.95 5.84
CA PHE A 92 6.80 -3.46 6.92
C PHE A 92 8.13 -2.88 6.43
N ARG A 93 8.80 -3.53 5.47
CA ARG A 93 10.05 -3.01 4.90
C ARG A 93 9.86 -1.68 4.16
N VAL A 94 8.73 -1.51 3.47
CA VAL A 94 8.38 -0.25 2.81
C VAL A 94 8.11 0.84 3.84
N ALA A 95 7.43 0.51 4.95
CA ALA A 95 7.22 1.43 6.07
C ALA A 95 8.55 1.83 6.75
N GLU A 96 9.45 0.88 7.01
CA GLU A 96 10.80 1.14 7.52
C GLU A 96 11.58 2.07 6.58
N TYR A 97 11.60 1.76 5.29
CA TYR A 97 12.28 2.57 4.29
C TYR A 97 11.73 4.00 4.23
N ALA A 98 10.41 4.15 4.22
CA ALA A 98 9.75 5.46 4.20
C ALA A 98 10.05 6.27 5.48
N ALA A 99 9.96 5.64 6.65
CA ALA A 99 10.25 6.29 7.93
C ALA A 99 11.72 6.76 8.01
N SER A 100 12.67 5.90 7.62
CA SER A 100 14.11 6.25 7.62
C SER A 100 14.44 7.35 6.61
N TYR A 101 13.79 7.37 5.44
CA TYR A 101 13.98 8.44 4.46
C TYR A 101 13.57 9.81 5.02
N CYS A 102 12.47 9.85 5.79
CA CYS A 102 12.00 11.07 6.43
C CYS A 102 12.96 11.56 7.53
N GLU A 103 13.42 10.68 8.42
CA GLU A 103 14.40 11.05 9.46
C GLU A 103 15.69 11.67 8.87
N VAL A 104 16.19 11.13 7.75
CA VAL A 104 17.36 11.68 7.06
C VAL A 104 17.08 13.07 6.47
N ALA A 105 15.90 13.27 5.88
CA ALA A 105 15.50 14.56 5.33
C ALA A 105 15.38 15.65 6.42
N GLU A 106 14.85 15.30 7.59
CA GLU A 106 14.76 16.18 8.76
C GLU A 106 16.16 16.58 9.26
N ALA A 107 17.04 15.60 9.48
CA ALA A 107 18.41 15.85 9.95
C ALA A 107 19.18 16.76 8.97
N ALA A 108 19.05 16.51 7.66
CA ALA A 108 19.64 17.35 6.62
C ALA A 108 19.09 18.79 6.63
N SER A 109 17.83 19.00 7.00
CA SER A 109 17.22 20.34 7.10
C SER A 109 17.68 21.14 8.34
N THR A 110 18.11 20.44 9.40
CA THR A 110 18.62 21.04 10.65
C THR A 110 20.14 21.30 10.67
N GLY A 111 20.84 20.91 9.60
CA GLY A 111 22.26 21.22 9.43
C GLY A 111 23.22 20.34 10.21
N ASP A 112 22.82 19.12 10.60
CA ASP A 112 23.73 18.13 11.19
C ASP A 112 24.11 17.05 10.15
N PRO A 113 25.32 17.14 9.54
CA PRO A 113 25.74 16.25 8.48
C PRO A 113 26.43 15.02 9.07
N GLN A 114 25.68 14.12 9.71
CA GLN A 114 26.10 12.71 9.76
C GLN A 114 25.48 11.98 8.57
N SER A 115 25.98 12.38 7.41
CA SER A 115 25.66 11.88 6.08
C SER A 115 26.09 10.42 5.87
N LEU A 116 25.48 9.81 4.84
CA LEU A 116 26.00 8.71 4.00
C LEU A 116 25.56 7.28 4.36
N MET A 117 24.28 7.00 4.24
CA MET A 117 23.83 5.78 3.57
C MET A 117 22.60 6.11 2.72
N LEU A 118 22.83 6.68 1.54
CA LEU A 118 21.91 6.68 0.37
C LEU A 118 22.53 7.47 -0.80
N GLU A 119 23.86 7.47 -0.94
CA GLU A 119 24.55 8.24 -1.99
C GLU A 119 24.32 7.70 -3.42
N ASP A 120 23.45 6.71 -3.60
CA ASP A 120 23.20 6.07 -4.90
C ASP A 120 21.73 6.03 -5.34
N ILE A 121 20.83 6.74 -4.65
CA ILE A 121 19.45 6.91 -5.15
C ILE A 121 19.27 8.33 -5.67
N GLY A 122 19.59 8.50 -6.96
CA GLY A 122 18.99 9.48 -7.89
C GLY A 122 18.90 10.93 -7.44
N LYS A 123 19.82 11.77 -7.94
CA LYS A 123 19.98 13.21 -7.66
C LYS A 123 18.85 14.17 -8.09
N ASP A 124 17.65 13.70 -8.37
CA ASP A 124 16.54 14.59 -8.73
C ASP A 124 15.35 14.33 -7.80
N PHE A 125 14.73 15.39 -7.28
CA PHE A 125 13.60 15.43 -6.33
C PHE A 125 13.95 15.43 -4.83
N VAL A 126 14.34 16.59 -4.31
CA VAL A 126 14.20 16.87 -2.86
C VAL A 126 13.39 18.16 -2.69
N SER A 127 12.28 18.08 -1.98
CA SER A 127 11.56 19.23 -1.43
C SER A 127 11.10 18.90 -0.01
N TYR A 128 11.27 19.90 0.86
CA TYR A 128 11.15 19.91 2.31
C TYR A 128 9.75 19.57 2.84
N VAL A 129 9.65 18.98 4.05
CA VAL A 129 8.37 18.86 4.79
C VAL A 129 8.55 19.13 6.29
N ASP A 130 7.57 19.86 6.82
CA ASP A 130 7.32 20.30 8.21
C ASP A 130 6.68 19.16 9.04
N LEU A 131 7.14 18.96 10.29
CA LEU A 131 6.91 17.73 11.06
C LEU A 131 5.74 17.76 12.03
N ASP A 132 5.12 18.93 12.21
CA ASP A 132 4.02 19.11 13.16
C ASP A 132 2.70 19.51 12.48
N GLY A 133 2.62 19.44 11.15
CA GLY A 133 1.44 19.79 10.35
C GLY A 133 0.59 18.61 9.86
N PRO A 134 -0.64 18.87 9.37
CA PRO A 134 -1.39 17.90 8.58
C PRO A 134 -0.56 17.49 7.35
N GLY A 135 -0.28 16.18 7.21
CA GLY A 135 0.67 15.66 6.21
C GLY A 135 1.86 14.89 6.78
N ALA A 136 1.74 14.31 7.97
CA ALA A 136 2.83 13.55 8.61
C ALA A 136 3.33 12.38 7.74
N PRO A 137 4.65 12.13 7.70
CA PRO A 137 5.22 11.03 6.94
C PRO A 137 4.74 9.67 7.46
N ALA A 138 4.80 8.65 6.61
CA ALA A 138 4.51 7.28 7.00
C ALA A 138 5.48 6.84 8.09
N ARG A 139 4.94 6.42 9.24
CA ARG A 139 5.71 5.94 10.39
C ARG A 139 5.85 4.42 10.31
N LEU A 140 6.76 3.85 11.11
CA LEU A 140 6.92 2.39 11.14
C LEU A 140 5.62 1.64 11.50
N TRP A 141 4.77 2.25 12.32
CA TRP A 141 3.45 1.70 12.67
C TRP A 141 2.37 1.96 11.61
N ASP A 142 2.65 2.71 10.55
CA ASP A 142 1.76 2.84 9.39
C ASP A 142 2.11 1.74 8.38
N VAL A 143 1.29 0.70 8.29
CA VAL A 143 1.59 -0.48 7.45
C VAL A 143 0.91 -0.32 6.08
N PRO A 144 1.66 -0.29 4.96
CA PRO A 144 1.07 -0.09 3.64
C PRO A 144 0.44 -1.35 3.08
N PHE A 145 -0.76 -1.23 2.51
CA PHE A 145 -1.43 -2.36 1.84
C PHE A 145 -1.60 -2.17 0.33
N MET A 146 -1.21 -1.01 -0.20
CA MET A 146 -1.09 -0.74 -1.63
C MET A 146 0.21 0.02 -1.89
N VAL A 147 0.94 -0.37 -2.93
CA VAL A 147 2.19 0.30 -3.32
C VAL A 147 2.26 0.59 -4.83
N ASP A 148 2.81 1.75 -5.17
CA ASP A 148 3.20 2.13 -6.53
C ASP A 148 4.69 2.40 -6.60
N ARG A 149 5.41 1.81 -7.55
CA ARG A 149 6.87 1.98 -7.72
C ARG A 149 7.71 1.76 -6.45
N GLY A 150 7.18 1.04 -5.47
CA GLY A 150 7.85 0.79 -4.19
C GLY A 150 7.52 1.82 -3.11
N HIS A 151 6.69 2.81 -3.42
CA HIS A 151 6.16 3.79 -2.49
C HIS A 151 4.79 3.35 -1.96
N PRO A 152 4.49 3.59 -0.67
CA PRO A 152 3.15 3.39 -0.16
C PRO A 152 2.19 4.31 -0.92
N VAL A 153 0.99 3.82 -1.23
CA VAL A 153 -0.13 4.66 -1.69
C VAL A 153 -1.20 4.77 -0.61
N TYR A 154 -1.37 3.71 0.18
CA TYR A 154 -2.29 3.68 1.31
C TYR A 154 -1.69 2.92 2.47
N THR A 155 -1.88 3.44 3.69
CA THR A 155 -1.40 2.84 4.94
C THR A 155 -2.52 2.68 5.96
N VAL A 156 -2.35 1.69 6.83
CA VAL A 156 -3.20 1.44 8.00
C VAL A 156 -2.40 1.75 9.26
N ASP A 157 -2.95 2.59 10.15
CA ASP A 157 -2.32 2.93 11.43
C ASP A 157 -2.42 1.74 12.41
N CYS A 158 -1.28 1.21 12.83
CA CYS A 158 -1.16 0.05 13.71
C CYS A 158 -0.69 0.41 15.13
N ARG A 159 -0.90 1.66 15.56
CA ARG A 159 -0.42 2.17 16.85
C ARG A 159 -1.23 1.70 18.07
N ASP A 160 -2.52 1.41 17.93
CA ASP A 160 -3.40 1.04 19.05
C ASP A 160 -4.14 -0.30 18.82
N ARG A 161 -4.08 -1.18 19.81
CA ARG A 161 -4.78 -2.48 19.85
C ARG A 161 -6.30 -2.35 19.96
N GLY A 162 -6.76 -1.23 20.53
CA GLY A 162 -8.17 -1.01 20.84
C GLY A 162 -8.92 -0.16 19.80
N ASP A 163 -8.20 0.41 18.83
CA ASP A 163 -8.82 1.27 17.82
C ASP A 163 -9.41 0.41 16.70
N LEU A 164 -10.71 0.14 16.82
CA LEU A 164 -11.50 -0.56 15.81
C LEU A 164 -11.74 0.30 14.55
N ASP A 165 -11.37 1.59 14.60
CA ASP A 165 -11.54 2.56 13.51
C ASP A 165 -10.17 3.08 13.05
N ALA A 166 -9.27 2.16 12.68
CA ALA A 166 -8.02 2.50 12.02
C ALA A 166 -8.31 3.30 10.73
N LEU A 167 -7.95 4.58 10.73
CA LEU A 167 -8.14 5.44 9.57
C LEU A 167 -7.12 5.07 8.49
N CYS A 168 -7.61 4.84 7.28
CA CYS A 168 -6.75 4.71 6.12
C CYS A 168 -6.20 6.10 5.73
N ARG A 169 -4.88 6.18 5.52
CA ARG A 169 -4.22 7.37 4.99
C ARG A 169 -3.81 7.12 3.55
N LYS A 170 -3.97 8.12 2.68
CA LYS A 170 -3.46 8.07 1.31
C LYS A 170 -2.16 8.85 1.27
N THR A 171 -1.10 8.22 0.79
CA THR A 171 0.18 8.88 0.51
C THR A 171 0.14 9.45 -0.90
N THR A 172 0.39 10.76 -1.01
CA THR A 172 0.72 11.40 -2.28
C THR A 172 2.15 11.05 -2.66
N GLU A 173 2.48 11.08 -3.97
CA GLU A 173 3.74 10.57 -4.56
C GLU A 173 5.03 11.04 -3.86
N PHE A 174 4.99 12.11 -3.05
CA PHE A 174 6.16 12.71 -2.41
C PHE A 174 5.94 13.17 -0.96
N GLY A 175 5.14 12.44 -0.18
CA GLY A 175 5.23 12.52 1.29
C GLY A 175 4.21 13.39 2.01
N PHE A 176 3.08 13.74 1.36
CA PHE A 176 1.92 14.24 2.09
C PHE A 176 0.93 13.09 2.27
N SER A 177 0.80 12.61 3.51
CA SER A 177 -0.23 11.65 3.89
C SER A 177 -1.51 12.41 4.20
N ASP A 178 -2.50 12.31 3.32
CA ASP A 178 -3.82 12.88 3.58
C ASP A 178 -4.69 11.85 4.29
N PRO A 179 -5.33 12.20 5.42
CA PRO A 179 -6.35 11.35 6.01
C PRO A 179 -7.49 11.21 5.01
N CYS A 180 -7.82 9.97 4.61
CA CYS A 180 -8.91 9.75 3.67
C CYS A 180 -10.29 10.06 4.27
N GLY A 181 -10.39 10.15 5.61
CA GLY A 181 -11.67 10.21 6.32
C GLY A 181 -12.53 8.94 6.12
N LEU A 182 -11.96 7.91 5.50
CA LEU A 182 -12.59 6.66 5.12
C LEU A 182 -11.93 5.49 5.85
N GLY A 183 -12.72 4.49 6.20
CA GLY A 183 -12.20 3.20 6.66
C GLY A 183 -11.63 2.36 5.50
N VAL A 184 -10.89 1.31 5.82
CA VAL A 184 -10.20 0.46 4.82
C VAL A 184 -11.18 -0.15 3.81
N ALA A 185 -12.33 -0.67 4.26
CA ALA A 185 -13.32 -1.25 3.35
C ALA A 185 -13.85 -0.21 2.35
N GLN A 186 -14.16 1.01 2.81
CA GLN A 186 -14.63 2.10 1.97
C GLN A 186 -13.58 2.53 0.94
N VAL A 187 -12.29 2.49 1.30
CA VAL A 187 -11.20 2.73 0.35
C VAL A 187 -11.18 1.66 -0.74
N ILE A 188 -11.31 0.38 -0.38
CA ILE A 188 -11.36 -0.73 -1.34
C ILE A 188 -12.59 -0.62 -2.25
N GLU A 189 -13.76 -0.28 -1.69
CA GLU A 189 -14.99 -0.05 -2.43
C GLU A 189 -14.84 1.11 -3.42
N ARG A 190 -14.26 2.24 -2.99
CA ARG A 190 -13.97 3.36 -3.87
C ARG A 190 -13.01 2.98 -5.00
N HIS A 191 -11.97 2.19 -4.70
CA HIS A 191 -11.09 1.67 -5.75
C HIS A 191 -11.80 0.74 -6.74
N LEU A 192 -12.80 -0.02 -6.28
CA LEU A 192 -13.62 -0.85 -7.16
C LEU A 192 -14.50 0.02 -8.07
N GLU A 193 -15.09 1.09 -7.53
CA GLU A 193 -15.86 2.07 -8.30
C GLU A 193 -15.00 2.76 -9.35
N ASP A 194 -13.81 3.25 -8.96
CA ASP A 194 -12.85 3.88 -9.86
C ASP A 194 -12.42 2.90 -10.98
N LEU A 195 -12.09 1.66 -10.62
CA LEU A 195 -11.75 0.61 -11.58
C LEU A 195 -12.89 0.34 -12.56
N ARG A 196 -14.15 0.29 -12.08
CA ARG A 196 -15.33 0.09 -12.93
C ARG A 196 -15.52 1.24 -13.92
N SER A 197 -15.39 2.48 -13.46
CA SER A 197 -15.50 3.65 -14.33
C SER A 197 -14.43 3.59 -15.41
N GLN A 198 -13.16 3.42 -15.02
CA GLN A 198 -12.04 3.43 -15.96
C GLN A 198 -12.11 2.31 -17.01
N VAL A 199 -12.61 1.12 -16.65
CA VAL A 199 -12.86 0.05 -17.61
C VAL A 199 -14.04 0.39 -18.54
N SER A 200 -15.13 0.95 -18.01
CA SER A 200 -16.30 1.37 -18.80
C SER A 200 -15.97 2.51 -19.78
N ASP A 201 -15.11 3.43 -19.35
CA ASP A 201 -14.68 4.60 -20.12
C ASP A 201 -13.58 4.26 -21.14
N GLY A 202 -13.09 3.01 -21.15
CA GLY A 202 -12.03 2.55 -22.04
C GLY A 202 -10.64 3.08 -21.67
N GLU A 203 -10.47 3.62 -20.46
CA GLU A 203 -9.17 4.07 -19.94
C GLU A 203 -8.31 2.91 -19.45
N LEU A 204 -8.95 1.82 -19.00
CA LEU A 204 -8.30 0.57 -18.63
C LEU A 204 -8.81 -0.57 -19.50
N GLU A 205 -7.89 -1.44 -19.90
CA GLU A 205 -8.22 -2.70 -20.57
C GLU A 205 -7.39 -3.85 -20.00
N VAL A 206 -7.92 -5.06 -20.15
CA VAL A 206 -7.17 -6.30 -19.98
C VAL A 206 -6.64 -6.69 -21.35
N ASP A 207 -5.31 -6.65 -21.53
CA ASP A 207 -4.71 -6.94 -22.83
C ASP A 207 -4.70 -8.44 -23.17
N SER A 208 -4.17 -8.79 -24.35
CA SER A 208 -4.08 -10.18 -24.82
C SER A 208 -3.25 -11.12 -23.92
N TYR A 209 -2.45 -10.55 -23.00
CA TYR A 209 -1.66 -11.29 -22.01
C TYR A 209 -2.35 -11.34 -20.65
N GLY A 210 -3.57 -10.81 -20.55
CA GLY A 210 -4.32 -10.72 -19.30
C GLY A 210 -3.86 -9.56 -18.40
N VAL A 211 -3.03 -8.63 -18.87
CA VAL A 211 -2.55 -7.56 -17.99
C VAL A 211 -3.54 -6.41 -17.98
N LEU A 212 -4.05 -6.05 -16.79
CA LEU A 212 -4.81 -4.81 -16.60
C LEU A 212 -3.85 -3.62 -16.76
N ARG A 213 -4.09 -2.77 -17.76
CA ARG A 213 -3.24 -1.61 -18.06
C ARG A 213 -4.04 -0.43 -18.58
N CYS A 214 -3.45 0.77 -18.48
CA CYS A 214 -4.01 1.96 -19.11
C CYS A 214 -3.93 1.86 -20.63
N VAL A 215 -5.00 2.31 -21.27
CA VAL A 215 -5.06 2.54 -22.71
C VAL A 215 -4.42 3.91 -22.99
N PRO A 216 -3.41 4.00 -23.87
CA PRO A 216 -2.85 5.28 -24.28
C PRO A 216 -3.94 6.13 -24.95
N GLN A 217 -4.22 7.32 -24.42
CA GLN A 217 -5.08 8.29 -25.12
C GLN A 217 -4.23 9.02 -26.17
N GLY A 218 -4.71 9.03 -27.42
CA GLY A 218 -4.03 9.61 -28.58
C GLY A 218 -4.21 11.12 -28.70
#